data_AF-A0A0C2WSW4-F1
#
_entry.id   AF-A0A0C2WSW4-F1
#
_cell.length_a   1.000
_cell.length_b   1.000
_cell.length_c   1.000
_cell.angle_alpha   90.00
_cell.angle_beta   90.00
_cell.angle_gamma   90.00
#
_symmetry.space_group_name_H-M   'P 1'
#
loop_
_entity.id
_entity.type
_entity.pdbx_description
1 polymer ?
#
loop_
_entity_poly.entity_id
_entity_poly.type
_entity_poly.pdbx_seq_one_letter_code
_entity_poly.pdbx_strand_id
1 'polypeptide(L)'
;MATEPRLIKPLPWFVIKTRLLDPAPNGSKIFLNVCTEDAIPAPPEATDDTLGRIIAAENVKDLENYFIPIVLSDLRDEKDKAGSPCKVCDCVVHPSVREITERLPDYRTLLIAIILDQADSYYNWNLSREITIPNMQSKGKLKERTAQLPLQTEPIPETPRYRQELVSISGEELVSIVLSVPKLNKTILSRSALDVESKRIILDCRPPYTLDIVLDMAPKGINVDKATAKWLVQQQQLVIQAPLLK
;
A
#
# COMPACT_ATOMS: atom_id res chain seq x y z
N MET A 1 -0.39 -19.12 2.90
CA MET A 1 0.55 -18.07 2.44
C MET A 1 1.70 -18.03 3.42
N ALA A 2 2.94 -17.94 2.95
CA ALA A 2 4.08 -17.84 3.85
C ALA A 2 4.08 -16.45 4.51
N THR A 3 4.42 -16.38 5.80
CA THR A 3 4.51 -15.14 6.57
C THR A 3 5.93 -14.95 7.08
N GLU A 4 6.30 -13.71 7.36
CA GLU A 4 7.56 -13.36 8.01
C GLU A 4 7.34 -12.39 9.17
N PRO A 5 8.18 -12.47 10.23
CA PRO A 5 8.12 -11.51 11.32
C PRO A 5 8.63 -10.15 10.86
N ARG A 6 7.83 -9.11 11.04
CA ARG A 6 8.23 -7.71 10.81
C ARG A 6 8.01 -6.88 12.05
N LEU A 7 8.95 -5.98 12.33
CA LEU A 7 8.83 -4.99 13.39
C LEU A 7 7.92 -3.85 12.92
N ILE A 8 6.89 -3.56 13.71
CA ILE A 8 5.90 -2.51 13.46
C ILE A 8 6.13 -1.41 14.50
N LYS A 9 6.28 -0.17 14.03
CA LYS A 9 6.45 1.06 14.81
C LYS A 9 5.32 2.04 14.47
N PRO A 10 4.12 1.82 15.03
CA PRO A 10 2.93 2.54 14.58
C PRO A 10 3.07 4.05 14.75
N LEU A 11 2.81 4.79 13.68
CA LEU A 11 2.68 6.25 13.71
C LEU A 11 1.21 6.62 13.97
N PRO A 12 0.92 7.49 14.95
CA PRO A 12 -0.45 7.82 15.33
C PRO A 12 -1.16 8.61 14.22
N TRP A 13 -2.44 8.33 13.99
CA TRP A 13 -3.24 9.06 13.00
C TRP A 13 -4.55 9.61 13.58
N PHE A 14 -5.48 8.76 14.02
CA PHE A 14 -6.71 9.20 14.69
C PHE A 14 -7.28 8.09 15.59
N VAL A 15 -8.26 8.44 16.41
CA VAL A 15 -8.91 7.50 17.32
C VAL A 15 -10.38 7.32 16.98
N ILE A 16 -10.85 6.08 16.97
CA ILE A 16 -12.26 5.72 16.95
C ILE A 16 -12.67 5.38 18.38
N LYS A 17 -13.69 6.06 18.90
CA LYS A 17 -14.30 5.74 20.19
C LYS A 17 -15.64 5.06 19.95
N THR A 18 -15.83 3.89 20.55
CA THR A 18 -17.08 3.13 20.55
C THR A 18 -17.33 2.50 21.92
N ARG A 19 -18.35 1.66 22.04
CA ARG A 19 -18.70 0.88 23.23
C ARG A 19 -19.09 -0.54 22.84
N LEU A 20 -18.90 -1.50 23.75
CA LEU A 20 -19.52 -2.81 23.63
C LEU A 20 -21.03 -2.70 23.80
N LEU A 21 -21.79 -3.52 23.08
CA LEU A 21 -23.24 -3.68 23.23
C LEU A 21 -23.59 -4.79 24.22
N ASP A 22 -22.74 -4.98 25.24
CA ASP A 22 -22.97 -5.94 26.32
C ASP A 22 -24.24 -5.58 27.14
N PRO A 23 -24.84 -6.51 27.90
CA PRO A 23 -26.09 -6.25 28.63
C PRO A 23 -25.96 -5.23 29.78
N ALA A 24 -24.78 -4.63 29.98
CA ALA A 24 -24.61 -3.58 30.98
C ALA A 24 -25.17 -2.24 30.46
N PRO A 25 -25.81 -1.42 31.31
CA PRO A 25 -26.62 -0.27 30.89
C PRO A 25 -25.89 0.89 30.18
N ASN A 26 -24.63 0.75 29.77
CA ASN A 26 -23.93 1.74 28.94
C ASN A 26 -22.75 1.18 28.11
N GLY A 27 -22.51 -0.14 28.14
CA GLY A 27 -21.38 -0.75 27.45
C GLY A 27 -20.00 -0.39 27.99
N SER A 28 -19.03 -1.30 27.87
CA SER A 28 -17.62 -0.96 28.14
C SER A 28 -17.06 -0.05 27.03
N LYS A 29 -16.40 1.07 27.39
CA LYS A 29 -15.80 2.00 26.42
C LYS A 29 -14.58 1.38 25.74
N ILE A 30 -14.54 1.46 24.41
CA ILE A 30 -13.46 0.96 23.57
C ILE A 30 -12.89 2.12 22.75
N PHE A 31 -11.55 2.22 22.71
CA PHE A 31 -10.82 3.13 21.83
C PHE A 31 -9.96 2.33 20.86
N LEU A 32 -10.12 2.56 19.58
CA LEU A 32 -9.31 1.97 18.52
C LEU A 32 -8.39 3.08 17.98
N ASN A 33 -7.09 2.96 18.23
CA ASN A 33 -6.09 3.89 17.69
C ASN A 33 -5.75 3.48 16.26
N VAL A 34 -6.20 4.25 15.28
CA VAL A 34 -5.81 4.05 13.89
C VAL A 34 -4.43 4.65 13.69
N CYS A 35 -3.51 3.82 13.22
CA CYS A 35 -2.09 4.12 13.07
C CYS A 35 -1.58 3.68 11.69
N THR A 36 -0.44 4.20 11.27
CA THR A 36 0.20 3.82 9.99
C THR A 36 1.60 3.25 10.19
N GLU A 37 2.01 2.32 9.34
CA GLU A 37 3.37 1.73 9.32
C GLU A 37 3.68 1.15 7.93
N ASP A 38 4.87 1.45 7.38
CA ASP A 38 5.32 1.02 6.05
C ASP A 38 5.51 -0.50 5.94
N ALA A 39 5.83 -1.16 7.07
CA ALA A 39 5.98 -2.62 7.10
C ALA A 39 4.68 -3.38 6.76
N ILE A 40 3.51 -2.75 6.90
CA ILE A 40 2.19 -3.33 6.59
C ILE A 40 1.99 -3.39 5.06
N PRO A 41 1.49 -4.49 4.48
CA PRO A 41 1.10 -4.51 3.08
C PRO A 41 0.11 -3.40 2.70
N ALA A 42 0.37 -2.74 1.58
CA ALA A 42 -0.57 -1.81 0.99
C ALA A 42 -1.85 -2.55 0.55
N PRO A 43 -3.02 -1.88 0.58
CA PRO A 43 -4.20 -2.40 -0.11
C PRO A 43 -3.92 -2.56 -1.61
N PRO A 44 -4.65 -3.44 -2.32
CA PRO A 44 -4.54 -3.57 -3.77
C PRO A 44 -4.66 -2.22 -4.48
N GLU A 45 -3.89 -2.00 -5.55
CA GLU A 45 -4.03 -0.80 -6.37
C GLU A 45 -5.44 -0.74 -7.00
N ALA A 46 -6.09 0.40 -6.88
CA ALA A 46 -7.38 0.67 -7.49
C ALA A 46 -7.47 2.12 -7.96
N THR A 47 -8.18 2.34 -9.06
CA THR A 47 -8.48 3.69 -9.57
C THR A 47 -9.57 4.33 -8.70
N ASP A 48 -9.70 5.66 -8.78
CA ASP A 48 -10.73 6.38 -7.99
C ASP A 48 -12.15 5.98 -8.38
N ASP A 49 -12.39 5.63 -9.64
CA ASP A 49 -13.66 5.07 -10.10
C ASP A 49 -13.97 3.73 -9.41
N THR A 50 -13.01 2.81 -9.41
CA THR A 50 -13.16 1.51 -8.75
C THR A 50 -13.37 1.68 -7.25
N LEU A 51 -12.61 2.57 -6.60
CA LEU A 51 -12.79 2.88 -5.18
C LEU A 51 -14.16 3.50 -4.90
N GLY A 52 -14.66 4.38 -5.76
CA GLY A 52 -16.00 4.94 -5.66
C GLY A 52 -17.09 3.86 -5.69
N ARG A 53 -16.98 2.91 -6.63
CA ARG A 53 -17.91 1.76 -6.74
C ARG A 53 -17.83 0.82 -5.53
N ILE A 54 -16.64 0.63 -4.96
CA ILE A 54 -16.43 -0.12 -3.72
C ILE A 54 -17.09 0.58 -2.52
N ILE A 55 -16.86 1.89 -2.36
CA ILE A 55 -17.45 2.70 -1.27
C ILE A 55 -18.99 2.67 -1.34
N ALA A 56 -19.55 2.78 -2.54
CA ALA A 56 -21.00 2.73 -2.77
C ALA A 56 -21.58 1.30 -2.71
N ALA A 57 -20.73 0.28 -2.55
CA ALA A 57 -21.10 -1.14 -2.57
C ALA A 57 -21.88 -1.57 -3.83
N GLU A 58 -21.58 -0.95 -4.98
CA GLU A 58 -22.33 -1.12 -6.23
C GLU A 58 -21.92 -2.38 -7.01
N ASN A 59 -20.71 -2.91 -6.77
CA ASN A 59 -20.15 -4.01 -7.54
C ASN A 59 -19.53 -5.08 -6.65
N VAL A 60 -20.11 -6.29 -6.67
CA VAL A 60 -19.66 -7.43 -5.87
C VAL A 60 -18.24 -7.89 -6.20
N LYS A 61 -17.83 -7.85 -7.48
CA LYS A 61 -16.47 -8.27 -7.87
C LYS A 61 -15.40 -7.30 -7.38
N ASP A 62 -15.67 -6.00 -7.42
CA ASP A 62 -14.72 -5.01 -6.92
C ASP A 62 -14.57 -5.13 -5.39
N LEU A 63 -15.67 -5.41 -4.68
CA LEU A 63 -15.67 -5.70 -3.25
C LEU A 63 -14.89 -6.97 -2.90
N GLU A 64 -15.02 -8.05 -3.68
CA GLU A 64 -14.29 -9.31 -3.45
C GLU A 64 -12.78 -9.18 -3.67
N ASN A 65 -12.35 -8.30 -4.58
CA ASN A 65 -10.94 -8.15 -4.96
C ASN A 65 -10.21 -7.06 -4.17
N TYR A 66 -10.92 -6.28 -3.36
CA TYR A 66 -10.35 -5.18 -2.60
C TYR A 66 -10.42 -5.45 -1.10
N PHE A 67 -9.28 -5.31 -0.42
CA PHE A 67 -9.20 -5.46 1.03
C PHE A 67 -8.15 -4.49 1.59
N ILE A 68 -8.34 -4.11 2.85
CA ILE A 68 -7.40 -3.25 3.58
C ILE A 68 -6.66 -4.12 4.60
N PRO A 69 -5.36 -4.38 4.42
CA PRO A 69 -4.57 -5.08 5.44
C PRO A 69 -4.52 -4.26 6.73
N ILE A 70 -5.03 -4.83 7.82
CA ILE A 70 -5.00 -4.22 9.15
C ILE A 70 -4.40 -5.20 10.15
N VAL A 71 -3.42 -4.73 10.91
CA VAL A 71 -2.90 -5.45 12.09
C VAL A 71 -3.53 -4.89 13.35
N LEU A 72 -4.13 -5.77 14.14
CA LEU A 72 -4.69 -5.45 15.45
C LEU A 72 -3.70 -5.77 16.57
N SER A 73 -3.58 -4.87 17.55
CA SER A 73 -2.74 -5.09 18.73
C SER A 73 -3.42 -5.98 19.78
N ASP A 74 -2.72 -6.30 20.86
CA ASP A 74 -3.38 -6.80 22.07
C ASP A 74 -4.13 -5.68 22.77
N LEU A 75 -5.12 -6.06 23.57
CA LEU A 75 -5.91 -5.14 24.37
C LEU A 75 -5.08 -4.55 25.51
N ARG A 76 -5.23 -3.25 25.74
CA ARG A 76 -4.67 -2.54 26.88
C ARG A 76 -5.80 -1.96 27.73
N ASP A 77 -5.76 -2.24 29.02
CA ASP A 77 -6.63 -1.56 29.98
C ASP A 77 -6.05 -0.18 30.29
N GLU A 78 -6.88 0.84 30.14
CA GLU A 78 -6.56 2.24 30.36
C GLU A 78 -7.68 2.92 31.14
N LYS A 79 -7.43 4.15 31.58
CA LYS A 79 -8.46 5.01 32.15
C LYS A 79 -8.78 6.18 31.22
N ASP A 80 -10.05 6.56 31.15
CA ASP A 80 -10.42 7.80 30.49
C ASP A 80 -10.06 9.03 31.35
N LYS A 81 -10.33 10.24 30.83
CA LYS A 81 -10.03 11.48 31.56
C LYS A 81 -10.79 11.60 32.89
N ALA A 82 -11.91 10.91 33.04
CA ALA A 82 -12.71 10.86 34.26
C ALA A 82 -12.32 9.70 35.18
N GLY A 83 -11.25 8.95 34.85
CA GLY A 83 -10.77 7.82 35.63
C GLY A 83 -11.58 6.52 35.41
N SER A 84 -12.57 6.52 34.52
CA SER A 84 -13.35 5.32 34.22
C SER A 84 -12.55 4.32 33.39
N PRO A 85 -12.69 3.01 33.64
CA PRO A 85 -11.98 1.99 32.88
C PRO A 85 -12.41 1.99 31.41
N CYS A 86 -11.45 1.81 30.51
CA CYS A 86 -11.66 1.64 29.09
C CYS A 86 -10.63 0.69 28.50
N LYS A 87 -10.95 0.07 27.37
CA LYS A 87 -9.97 -0.73 26.62
C LYS A 87 -9.49 0.04 25.40
N VAL A 88 -8.22 -0.18 25.08
CA VAL A 88 -7.55 0.42 23.93
C VAL A 88 -6.85 -0.66 23.13
N CYS A 89 -6.95 -0.59 21.81
CA CYS A 89 -6.07 -1.33 20.92
C CYS A 89 -5.66 -0.46 19.73
N ASP A 90 -4.57 -0.85 19.07
CA ASP A 90 -4.05 -0.19 17.89
C ASP A 90 -4.46 -0.98 16.65
N CYS A 91 -4.92 -0.26 15.63
CA CYS A 91 -5.27 -0.75 14.30
C CYS A 91 -4.26 -0.14 13.32
N VAL A 92 -3.31 -0.94 12.85
CA VAL A 92 -2.20 -0.45 12.03
C VAL A 92 -2.43 -0.82 10.57
N VAL A 93 -2.40 0.20 9.70
CA VAL A 93 -2.56 0.08 8.25
C VAL A 93 -1.32 0.62 7.53
N HIS A 94 -1.20 0.35 6.23
CA HIS A 94 -0.18 0.99 5.40
C HIS A 94 -0.48 2.50 5.19
N PRO A 95 0.54 3.39 5.10
CA PRO A 95 0.33 4.84 4.92
C PRO A 95 -0.46 5.23 3.67
N SER A 96 -0.42 4.45 2.59
CA SER A 96 -1.22 4.75 1.38
C SER A 96 -2.73 4.80 1.66
N VAL A 97 -3.23 4.12 2.69
CA VAL A 97 -4.63 4.23 3.14
C VAL A 97 -4.96 5.67 3.55
N ARG A 98 -4.02 6.34 4.22
CA ARG A 98 -4.16 7.75 4.61
C ARG A 98 -4.19 8.65 3.37
N GLU A 99 -3.28 8.44 2.42
CA GLU A 99 -3.25 9.19 1.15
C GLU A 99 -4.57 9.04 0.38
N ILE A 100 -5.13 7.82 0.35
CA ILE A 100 -6.45 7.57 -0.27
C ILE A 100 -7.55 8.34 0.46
N THR A 101 -7.59 8.34 1.81
CA THR A 101 -8.61 9.11 2.55
C THR A 101 -8.49 10.62 2.38
N GLU A 102 -7.29 11.14 2.15
CA GLU A 102 -7.06 12.58 1.89
C GLU A 102 -7.60 12.97 0.50
N ARG A 103 -7.55 12.04 -0.46
CA ARG A 103 -8.08 12.23 -1.82
C ARG A 103 -9.58 11.91 -1.94
N LEU A 104 -10.07 10.88 -1.25
CA LEU A 104 -11.45 10.39 -1.26
C LEU A 104 -11.99 10.36 0.19
N PRO A 105 -12.67 11.42 0.65
CA PRO A 105 -13.10 11.53 2.04
C PRO A 105 -14.02 10.39 2.52
N ASP A 106 -14.89 9.87 1.64
CA ASP A 106 -15.82 8.78 1.97
C ASP A 106 -15.11 7.44 2.20
N TYR A 107 -13.89 7.28 1.68
CA TYR A 107 -13.06 6.11 1.96
C TYR A 107 -12.73 5.98 3.45
N ARG A 108 -12.72 7.09 4.19
CA ARG A 108 -12.52 7.08 5.65
C ARG A 108 -13.68 6.36 6.36
N THR A 109 -14.91 6.54 5.89
CA THR A 109 -16.10 5.87 6.44
C THR A 109 -16.02 4.36 6.21
N LEU A 110 -15.62 3.95 4.99
CA LEU A 110 -15.38 2.55 4.65
C LEU A 110 -14.27 1.94 5.55
N LEU A 111 -13.14 2.63 5.69
CA LEU A 111 -12.04 2.20 6.56
C LEU A 111 -12.50 1.98 8.00
N ILE A 112 -13.27 2.92 8.55
CA ILE A 112 -13.81 2.80 9.92
C ILE A 112 -14.72 1.58 10.05
N ALA A 113 -15.62 1.35 9.09
CA ALA A 113 -16.51 0.19 9.09
C ALA A 113 -15.71 -1.12 9.10
N ILE A 114 -14.71 -1.25 8.22
CA ILE A 114 -13.83 -2.43 8.13
C ILE A 114 -13.06 -2.64 9.45
N ILE A 115 -12.52 -1.57 10.04
CA ILE A 115 -11.81 -1.65 11.33
C ILE A 115 -12.74 -2.15 12.45
N LEU A 116 -13.98 -1.66 12.51
CA LEU A 116 -14.95 -2.10 13.50
C LEU A 116 -15.32 -3.57 13.33
N ASP A 117 -15.60 -4.00 12.09
CA ASP A 117 -15.95 -5.39 11.78
C ASP A 117 -14.78 -6.35 12.10
N GLN A 118 -13.56 -5.95 11.73
CA GLN A 118 -12.37 -6.77 12.00
C GLN A 118 -12.05 -6.83 13.50
N ALA A 119 -12.23 -5.73 14.24
CA ALA A 119 -12.07 -5.73 15.69
C ALA A 119 -13.14 -6.59 16.38
N ASP A 120 -14.39 -6.52 15.95
CA ASP A 120 -15.47 -7.39 16.45
C ASP A 120 -15.13 -8.86 16.30
N SER A 121 -14.70 -9.25 15.10
CA SER A 121 -14.32 -10.63 14.82
C SER A 121 -13.08 -11.06 15.63
N TYR A 122 -12.03 -10.23 15.65
CA TYR A 122 -10.76 -10.58 16.26
C TYR A 122 -10.82 -10.70 17.79
N TYR A 123 -11.55 -9.81 18.46
CA TYR A 123 -11.70 -9.84 19.92
C TYR A 123 -12.98 -10.55 20.38
N ASN A 124 -13.77 -11.08 19.45
CA ASN A 124 -15.09 -11.67 19.71
C ASN A 124 -16.01 -10.70 20.49
N TRP A 125 -16.16 -9.50 19.94
CA TRP A 125 -16.96 -8.42 20.49
C TRP A 125 -18.24 -8.17 19.71
N ASN A 126 -19.09 -7.31 20.29
CA ASN A 126 -20.21 -6.70 19.61
C ASN A 126 -20.14 -5.18 19.83
N LEU A 127 -19.41 -4.48 18.96
CA LEU A 127 -19.16 -3.05 19.05
C LEU A 127 -20.34 -2.25 18.47
N SER A 128 -20.70 -1.17 19.16
CA SER A 128 -21.64 -0.21 18.61
C SER A 128 -21.09 0.42 17.33
N ARG A 129 -21.97 0.55 16.33
CA ARG A 129 -21.68 1.30 15.10
C ARG A 129 -21.89 2.81 15.28
N GLU A 130 -22.45 3.23 16.42
CA GLU A 130 -22.47 4.63 16.85
C GLU A 130 -21.10 5.01 17.41
N ILE A 131 -20.27 5.63 16.57
CA ILE A 131 -18.92 6.01 16.94
C ILE A 131 -18.77 7.51 17.21
N THR A 132 -17.66 7.86 17.86
CA THR A 132 -17.17 9.23 17.95
C THR A 132 -15.71 9.25 17.52
N ILE A 133 -15.26 10.32 16.86
CA ILE A 133 -13.84 10.57 16.57
C ILE A 133 -13.35 11.66 17.52
N PRO A 134 -12.67 11.32 18.63
CA PRO A 134 -12.12 12.33 19.53
C PRO A 134 -11.01 13.13 18.85
N ASN A 135 -10.84 14.39 19.24
CA ASN A 135 -9.74 15.23 18.74
C ASN A 135 -8.40 14.84 19.41
N MET A 136 -7.88 13.67 19.04
CA MET A 136 -6.57 13.15 19.43
C MET A 136 -6.10 12.11 18.41
N GLN A 137 -4.78 11.97 18.27
CA GLN A 137 -4.21 11.02 17.30
C GLN A 137 -4.02 9.61 17.87
N SER A 138 -3.92 9.48 19.19
CA SER A 138 -3.88 8.20 19.90
C SER A 138 -4.34 8.34 21.35
N LYS A 139 -4.88 7.24 21.90
CA LYS A 139 -5.20 7.06 23.31
C LYS A 139 -4.08 6.24 23.95
N GLY A 140 -3.31 6.88 24.84
CA GLY A 140 -2.15 6.27 25.50
C GLY A 140 -0.92 6.22 24.61
N LYS A 141 0.15 5.59 25.08
CA LYS A 141 1.40 5.42 24.30
C LYS A 141 1.27 4.22 23.37
N LEU A 142 1.60 4.42 22.10
CA LEU A 142 1.72 3.34 21.12
C LEU A 142 2.91 2.44 21.48
N LYS A 143 2.76 1.14 21.25
CA LYS A 143 3.80 0.13 21.54
C LYS A 143 4.28 -0.48 20.25
N GLU A 144 5.61 -0.51 20.06
CA GLU A 144 6.22 -1.29 19.00
C GLU A 144 5.91 -2.78 19.21
N ARG A 145 5.73 -3.52 18.11
CA ARG A 145 5.44 -4.96 18.18
C ARG A 145 5.97 -5.69 16.95
N THR A 146 6.24 -6.97 17.10
CA THR A 146 6.51 -7.85 15.95
C THR A 146 5.20 -8.52 15.55
N ALA A 147 4.88 -8.54 14.25
CA ALA A 147 3.74 -9.28 13.72
C ALA A 147 4.19 -10.20 12.57
N GLN A 148 3.50 -11.33 12.42
CA GLN A 148 3.64 -12.18 11.25
C GLN A 148 2.84 -11.55 10.12
N LEU A 149 3.53 -11.00 9.14
CA LEU A 149 2.91 -10.40 7.97
C LEU A 149 3.06 -11.34 6.78
N PRO A 150 2.08 -11.39 5.86
CA PRO A 150 2.27 -12.10 4.59
C PRO A 150 3.58 -11.64 3.97
N LEU A 151 4.39 -12.59 3.50
CA LEU A 151 5.51 -12.26 2.64
C LEU A 151 4.94 -11.43 1.49
N GLN A 152 5.36 -10.16 1.41
CA GLN A 152 5.03 -9.29 0.28
C GLN A 152 5.77 -9.85 -0.93
N THR A 153 5.18 -10.85 -1.56
CA THR A 153 5.42 -11.10 -2.96
C THR A 153 4.53 -10.12 -3.68
N GLU A 154 5.06 -8.97 -4.10
CA GLU A 154 4.40 -8.23 -5.18
C GLU A 154 3.99 -9.27 -6.23
N PRO A 155 2.70 -9.34 -6.62
CA PRO A 155 2.30 -10.28 -7.64
C PRO A 155 3.16 -9.96 -8.85
N ILE A 156 4.07 -10.89 -9.15
CA ILE A 156 4.85 -10.86 -10.38
C ILE A 156 3.81 -10.66 -11.49
N PRO A 157 3.83 -9.54 -12.24
CA PRO A 157 2.84 -9.31 -13.26
C PRO A 157 2.82 -10.54 -14.20
N GLU A 158 1.72 -10.93 -14.84
CA GLU A 158 1.80 -12.06 -15.80
C GLU A 158 2.20 -11.60 -17.21
N THR A 159 1.97 -10.31 -17.46
CA THR A 159 2.22 -9.60 -18.72
C THR A 159 3.23 -8.46 -18.53
N PRO A 160 4.00 -8.12 -19.57
CA PRO A 160 4.99 -7.06 -19.45
C PRO A 160 4.28 -5.69 -19.33
N ARG A 161 4.79 -4.83 -18.45
CA ARG A 161 4.31 -3.46 -18.26
C ARG A 161 5.50 -2.51 -18.16
N TYR A 162 5.31 -1.23 -18.48
CA TYR A 162 6.34 -0.22 -18.31
C TYR A 162 5.76 1.11 -17.79
N ARG A 163 6.61 1.92 -17.16
CA ARG A 163 6.31 3.31 -16.79
C ARG A 163 7.54 4.18 -17.04
N GLN A 164 7.31 5.47 -17.31
CA GLN A 164 8.35 6.48 -17.50
C GLN A 164 8.16 7.62 -16.51
N GLU A 165 9.26 8.07 -15.90
CA GLU A 165 9.24 9.14 -14.90
C GLU A 165 10.44 10.06 -15.11
N LEU A 166 10.24 11.37 -14.95
CA LEU A 166 11.32 12.35 -14.91
C LEU A 166 11.90 12.39 -13.50
N VAL A 167 13.22 12.20 -13.39
CA VAL A 167 13.92 12.14 -12.11
C VAL A 167 15.07 13.14 -12.14
N SER A 168 15.22 13.92 -11.08
CA SER A 168 16.41 14.77 -10.88
C SER A 168 17.37 14.05 -9.94
N ILE A 169 18.54 13.64 -10.46
CA ILE A 169 19.59 13.00 -9.67
C ILE A 169 20.81 13.91 -9.73
N SER A 170 21.28 14.37 -8.56
CA SER A 170 22.47 15.22 -8.44
C SER A 170 22.42 16.50 -9.31
N GLY A 171 21.22 17.02 -9.58
CA GLY A 171 21.00 18.23 -10.38
C GLY A 171 20.95 18.02 -11.90
N GLU A 172 21.06 16.78 -12.39
CA GLU A 172 20.84 16.43 -13.80
C GLU A 172 19.41 15.87 -13.96
N GLU A 173 18.72 16.26 -15.03
CA GLU A 173 17.39 15.71 -15.38
C GLU A 173 17.57 14.43 -16.21
N LEU A 174 17.02 13.33 -15.68
CA LEU A 174 17.01 12.03 -16.33
C LEU A 174 15.59 11.57 -16.55
N VAL A 175 15.41 10.71 -17.55
CA VAL A 175 14.23 9.85 -17.66
C VAL A 175 14.57 8.48 -17.08
N SER A 176 13.68 7.98 -16.22
CA SER A 176 13.72 6.64 -15.65
C SER A 176 12.60 5.81 -16.25
N ILE A 177 12.96 4.71 -16.93
CA ILE A 177 12.05 3.75 -17.53
C ILE A 177 12.11 2.48 -16.71
N VAL A 178 10.98 2.09 -16.11
CA VAL A 178 10.85 0.86 -15.33
C VAL A 178 10.04 -0.13 -16.14
N LEU A 179 10.67 -1.22 -16.58
CA LEU A 179 10.02 -2.33 -17.26
C LEU A 179 9.83 -3.51 -16.31
N SER A 180 8.58 -3.90 -16.09
CA SER A 180 8.24 -5.17 -15.44
C SER A 180 8.12 -6.26 -16.49
N VAL A 181 9.03 -7.23 -16.49
CA VAL A 181 9.12 -8.30 -17.51
C VAL A 181 9.12 -9.68 -16.84
N PRO A 182 7.95 -10.19 -16.50
CA PRO A 182 7.82 -11.21 -15.45
C PRO A 182 8.23 -12.63 -15.86
N LYS A 183 8.14 -12.95 -17.15
CA LYS A 183 8.68 -14.21 -17.68
C LYS A 183 10.18 -14.13 -17.99
N LEU A 184 10.86 -13.00 -17.71
CA LEU A 184 12.30 -12.87 -17.93
C LEU A 184 13.08 -13.55 -16.80
N ASN A 185 13.74 -14.66 -17.14
CA ASN A 185 14.65 -15.38 -16.24
C ASN A 185 16.09 -15.30 -16.78
N LYS A 186 17.08 -15.76 -15.98
CA LYS A 186 18.52 -15.70 -16.36
C LYS A 186 18.82 -16.33 -17.73
N THR A 187 18.16 -17.44 -18.06
CA THR A 187 18.34 -18.16 -19.33
C THR A 187 17.78 -17.37 -20.51
N ILE A 188 16.68 -16.65 -20.32
CA ILE A 188 16.10 -15.78 -21.34
C ILE A 188 16.93 -14.48 -21.46
N LEU A 189 17.38 -13.92 -20.34
CA LEU A 189 18.22 -12.72 -20.32
C LEU A 189 19.51 -12.90 -21.12
N SER A 190 20.19 -14.05 -20.99
CA SER A 190 21.44 -14.31 -21.73
C SER A 190 21.28 -14.36 -23.25
N ARG A 191 20.04 -14.47 -23.75
CA ARG A 191 19.70 -14.47 -25.18
C ARG A 191 18.85 -13.27 -25.60
N SER A 192 18.64 -12.32 -24.68
CA SER A 192 17.85 -11.12 -24.93
C SER A 192 18.74 -10.01 -25.47
N ALA A 193 18.17 -9.12 -26.28
CA ALA A 193 18.79 -7.90 -26.73
C ALA A 193 18.02 -6.70 -26.18
N LEU A 194 18.75 -5.78 -25.55
CA LEU A 194 18.25 -4.46 -25.18
C LEU A 194 18.88 -3.45 -26.12
N ASP A 195 18.05 -2.78 -26.91
CA ASP A 195 18.45 -1.66 -27.74
C ASP A 195 17.88 -0.37 -27.13
N VAL A 196 18.76 0.60 -26.90
CA VAL A 196 18.43 1.89 -26.33
C VAL A 196 18.71 2.93 -27.40
N GLU A 197 17.65 3.46 -27.98
CA GLU A 197 17.76 4.53 -28.96
C GLU A 197 17.44 5.88 -28.32
N SER A 198 17.71 6.96 -29.05
CA SER A 198 17.46 8.32 -28.55
C SER A 198 15.99 8.55 -28.17
N LYS A 199 15.02 7.89 -28.82
CA LYS A 199 13.58 8.13 -28.61
C LYS A 199 12.75 6.89 -28.31
N ARG A 200 13.37 5.71 -28.25
CA ARG A 200 12.68 4.46 -27.97
C ARG A 200 13.60 3.44 -27.32
N ILE A 201 13.00 2.47 -26.64
CA ILE A 201 13.69 1.33 -26.06
C ILE A 201 13.07 0.07 -26.63
N ILE A 202 13.91 -0.79 -27.19
CA ILE A 202 13.49 -2.08 -27.71
C ILE A 202 14.07 -3.17 -26.83
N LEU A 203 13.22 -4.01 -26.27
CA LEU A 203 13.62 -5.21 -25.56
C LEU A 203 13.11 -6.42 -26.31
N ASP A 204 14.02 -7.13 -26.98
CA ASP A 204 13.74 -8.39 -27.64
C ASP A 204 14.27 -9.55 -26.80
N CYS A 205 13.34 -10.25 -26.14
CA CYS A 205 13.64 -11.45 -25.36
C CYS A 205 13.48 -12.73 -26.18
N ARG A 206 13.14 -12.62 -27.48
CA ARG A 206 12.46 -13.66 -28.27
C ARG A 206 11.18 -14.12 -27.51
N PRO A 207 10.40 -15.13 -27.94
CA PRO A 207 9.24 -15.56 -27.15
C PRO A 207 9.64 -15.79 -25.67
N PRO A 208 9.00 -15.08 -24.71
CA PRO A 208 7.64 -14.55 -24.80
C PRO A 208 7.45 -13.05 -25.12
N TYR A 209 8.51 -12.23 -25.25
CA TYR A 209 8.35 -10.77 -25.35
C TYR A 209 9.22 -10.12 -26.43
N THR A 210 8.59 -9.21 -27.18
CA THR A 210 9.28 -8.16 -27.96
C THR A 210 8.57 -6.86 -27.61
N LEU A 211 9.26 -5.95 -26.92
CA LEU A 211 8.73 -4.67 -26.49
C LEU A 211 9.38 -3.55 -27.29
N ASP A 212 8.58 -2.62 -27.79
CA ASP A 212 9.02 -1.37 -28.41
C ASP A 212 8.33 -0.22 -27.67
N ILE A 213 9.11 0.58 -26.94
CA ILE A 213 8.63 1.60 -26.01
C ILE A 213 9.07 2.96 -26.51
N VAL A 214 8.11 3.82 -26.86
CA VAL A 214 8.37 5.22 -27.24
C VAL A 214 8.59 6.07 -25.99
N LEU A 215 9.63 6.91 -26.00
CA LEU A 215 10.00 7.77 -24.86
C LEU A 215 9.25 9.11 -24.90
N ASP A 216 7.97 9.10 -24.53
CA ASP A 216 7.11 10.30 -24.53
C ASP A 216 7.59 11.37 -23.55
N MET A 217 8.23 10.98 -22.45
CA MET A 217 8.79 11.91 -21.45
C MET A 217 10.12 12.53 -21.91
N ALA A 218 10.70 12.09 -23.04
CA ALA A 218 11.95 12.59 -23.59
C ALA A 218 11.78 13.06 -25.05
N PRO A 219 11.04 14.15 -25.31
CA PRO A 219 10.70 14.58 -26.68
C PRO A 219 11.93 14.95 -27.53
N LYS A 220 12.96 15.51 -26.89
CA LYS A 220 14.27 15.81 -27.50
C LYS A 220 15.19 14.60 -27.62
N GLY A 221 14.79 13.49 -27.00
CA GLY A 221 15.55 12.26 -26.89
C GLY A 221 16.45 12.20 -25.66
N ILE A 222 17.07 11.04 -25.47
CA ILE A 222 17.99 10.73 -24.36
C ILE A 222 19.44 10.67 -24.83
N ASN A 223 20.37 10.92 -23.91
CA ASN A 223 21.78 10.67 -24.09
C ASN A 223 22.05 9.17 -23.88
N VAL A 224 22.11 8.43 -24.98
CA VAL A 224 22.30 6.96 -24.99
C VAL A 224 23.65 6.57 -24.38
N ASP A 225 24.72 7.33 -24.63
CA ASP A 225 26.07 7.02 -24.13
C ASP A 225 26.16 7.09 -22.60
N LYS A 226 25.28 7.86 -21.97
CA LYS A 226 25.15 7.96 -20.52
C LYS A 226 24.01 7.13 -19.95
N ALA A 227 23.31 6.35 -20.77
CA ALA A 227 22.24 5.50 -20.30
C ALA A 227 22.79 4.35 -19.45
N THR A 228 22.08 4.03 -18.39
CA THR A 228 22.38 2.88 -17.52
C THR A 228 21.18 1.96 -17.50
N ALA A 229 21.43 0.65 -17.47
CA ALA A 229 20.40 -0.37 -17.36
C ALA A 229 20.74 -1.30 -16.19
N LYS A 230 19.76 -1.57 -15.32
CA LYS A 230 19.91 -2.40 -14.14
C LYS A 230 18.77 -3.38 -14.02
N TRP A 231 19.12 -4.67 -13.89
CA TRP A 231 18.14 -5.73 -13.62
C TRP A 231 17.96 -5.95 -12.12
N LEU A 232 16.75 -5.73 -11.62
CA LEU A 232 16.35 -5.95 -10.24
C LEU A 232 15.69 -7.34 -10.13
N VAL A 233 16.52 -8.38 -9.92
CA VAL A 233 16.09 -9.79 -9.95
C VAL A 233 14.91 -10.09 -9.02
N GLN A 234 14.92 -9.54 -7.81
CA GLN A 234 13.86 -9.78 -6.80
C GLN A 234 12.53 -9.15 -7.18
N GLN A 235 12.55 -8.06 -7.97
CA GLN A 235 11.37 -7.32 -8.40
C GLN A 235 10.94 -7.68 -9.84
N GLN A 236 11.76 -8.48 -10.54
CA GLN A 236 11.61 -8.79 -11.97
C GLN A 236 11.45 -7.54 -12.86
N GLN A 237 12.23 -6.52 -12.52
CA GLN A 237 12.20 -5.23 -13.19
C GLN A 237 13.54 -4.90 -13.85
N LEU A 238 13.48 -4.42 -15.08
CA LEU A 238 14.59 -3.78 -15.78
C LEU A 238 14.39 -2.27 -15.68
N VAL A 239 15.31 -1.60 -14.99
CA VAL A 239 15.30 -0.15 -14.83
C VAL A 239 16.34 0.46 -15.74
N ILE A 240 15.94 1.42 -16.57
CA ILE A 240 16.81 2.14 -17.49
C ILE A 240 16.75 3.61 -17.13
N GLN A 241 17.90 4.23 -16.90
CA GLN A 241 18.01 5.65 -16.56
C GLN A 241 18.94 6.33 -17.55
N ALA A 242 18.49 7.42 -18.16
CA ALA A 242 19.28 8.16 -19.14
C ALA A 242 19.06 9.67 -19.00
N PRO A 243 20.13 10.50 -19.08
CA PRO A 243 19.99 11.95 -19.13
C PRO A 243 19.22 12.40 -20.37
N LEU A 244 18.45 13.47 -20.24
CA LEU A 244 17.78 14.09 -21.39
C LEU A 244 18.76 14.85 -22.28
N LEU A 245 18.54 14.83 -23.60
CA LEU A 245 19.23 15.74 -24.52
C LEU A 245 18.67 17.16 -24.36
N LYS A 246 19.58 18.13 -24.30
CA LYS A 246 19.25 19.55 -24.19
C LYS A 246 18.75 20.13 -25.51
#